data_AF-A0A6G3XG21-F1
#
_entry.id   AF-A0A6G3XG21-F1
#
_cell.length_a   1.000
_cell.length_b   1.000
_cell.length_c   1.000
_cell.angle_alpha   90.00
_cell.angle_beta   90.00
_cell.angle_gamma   90.00
#
_symmetry.space_group_name_H-M   'P 1'
#
loop_
_entity.id
_entity.type
_entity.pdbx_description
1 polymer ?
#
loop_
_entity_poly.entity_id
_entity_poly.type
_entity_poly.pdbx_seq_one_letter_code
_entity_poly.pdbx_strand_id
1 'polypeptide(L)' 'MEFRQSSKLNEVCYEIRGPVIEHANALEEAGHSVLRLNTGNPALFGFEAPEEIVQDMIRMLPQAHGYTDSRGILSAR' A
#
# COMPACT_ATOMS: atom_id res chain seq x y z
N MET A 1 -18.09 26.29 11.04
CA MET A 1 -18.65 24.94 10.84
C MET A 1 -17.57 23.96 11.28
N GLU A 2 -17.84 23.12 12.28
CA GLU A 2 -16.85 22.19 12.84
C GLU A 2 -17.05 20.81 12.22
N PHE A 3 -16.00 20.25 11.61
CA PHE A 3 -16.04 18.88 11.08
C PHE A 3 -15.51 17.94 12.16
N ARG A 4 -16.31 16.95 12.56
CA ARG A 4 -15.93 15.95 13.55
C ARG A 4 -15.86 14.56 12.91
N GLN A 5 -14.89 13.77 13.38
CA GLN A 5 -14.73 12.38 12.98
C GLN A 5 -15.94 11.55 13.41
N SER A 6 -16.31 10.54 12.62
CA SER A 6 -17.36 9.60 12.97
C SER A 6 -16.97 8.78 14.20
N SER A 7 -17.90 8.57 15.12
CA SER A 7 -17.71 7.76 16.32
C SER A 7 -17.29 6.30 16.01
N LYS A 8 -17.58 5.80 14.82
CA LYS A 8 -17.15 4.47 14.35
C LYS A 8 -15.62 4.29 14.29
N LEU A 9 -14.88 5.40 14.26
CA LEU A 9 -13.42 5.38 14.15
C LEU A 9 -12.70 5.60 15.48
N ASN A 10 -13.42 5.82 16.59
CA ASN A 10 -12.83 6.20 17.87
C ASN A 10 -11.81 5.19 18.43
N GLU A 11 -11.97 3.91 18.08
CA GLU A 11 -11.12 2.80 18.57
C GLU A 11 -10.32 2.15 17.43
N VAL A 12 -10.25 2.80 16.26
CA VAL A 12 -9.49 2.29 15.12
C VAL A 12 -8.04 2.77 15.23
N CYS A 13 -7.15 1.89 15.67
CA CYS A 13 -5.72 2.16 15.76
C CYS A 13 -4.96 1.42 14.64
N TYR A 14 -4.52 2.16 13.62
CA TYR A 14 -3.65 1.64 12.55
C TYR A 14 -2.29 2.33 12.60
N GLU A 15 -1.35 1.76 13.35
CA GLU A 15 -0.08 2.42 13.69
C GLU A 15 1.03 2.27 12.64
N ILE A 16 0.82 1.49 11.57
CA ILE A 16 1.80 1.30 10.49
C ILE A 16 2.19 2.63 9.81
N ARG A 17 1.36 3.68 9.95
CA ARG A 17 1.65 5.05 9.49
C ARG A 17 1.46 6.10 10.59
N GLY A 18 1.72 5.73 11.84
CA GLY A 18 1.54 6.59 13.01
C GLY A 18 2.71 7.57 13.24
N PRO A 19 2.73 8.25 14.40
CA PRO A 19 3.71 9.30 14.73
C PRO A 19 5.16 8.82 14.75
N VAL A 20 5.39 7.52 15.01
CA VAL A 20 6.73 6.91 14.93
C VAL A 20 7.27 6.95 13.50
N ILE A 21 6.41 6.76 12.50
CA ILE A 21 6.80 6.82 11.09
C ILE A 21 7.07 8.25 10.65
N GLU A 22 6.29 9.21 11.13
CA GLU A 22 6.55 10.64 10.90
C GLU A 22 7.95 11.02 11.42
N HIS A 23 8.30 10.56 12.63
CA HIS A 23 9.63 10.81 13.19
C HIS A 23 10.74 10.10 12.41
N ALA A 24 10.52 8.84 12.01
CA ALA A 24 11.48 8.11 11.18
C ALA A 24 11.69 8.79 9.81
N ASN A 25 10.64 9.34 9.19
CA ASN A 25 10.75 10.13 7.96
C ASN A 25 11.57 11.41 8.20
N ALA A 26 11.31 12.13 9.30
CA ALA A 26 12.07 13.33 9.64
C ALA A 26 13.57 13.04 9.87
N LEU A 27 13.91 11.88 10.45
CA LEU A 27 15.30 11.44 10.57
C LEU A 27 15.93 11.17 9.20
N GLU A 28 15.22 10.53 8.28
CA GLU A 28 15.69 10.31 6.91
C GLU A 28 15.90 11.64 6.16
N GLU A 29 14.98 12.60 6.28
CA GLU A 29 15.10 13.95 5.72
C GLU A 29 16.28 14.73 6.29
N ALA A 30 16.60 14.51 7.56
CA ALA A 30 17.79 15.06 8.21
C ALA A 30 19.10 14.35 7.79
N GLY A 31 19.03 13.33 6.93
CA GLY A 31 20.18 12.60 6.38
C GLY A 31 20.59 11.37 7.19
N HIS A 32 19.82 10.96 8.18
CA HIS A 32 20.07 9.72 8.91
C HIS A 32 19.56 8.50 8.15
N SER A 33 20.31 7.41 8.19
CA SER A 33 19.82 6.13 7.68
C SER A 33 18.87 5.50 8.70
N VAL A 34 17.65 5.16 8.27
CA VAL A 34 16.67 4.45 9.09
C VAL A 34 16.34 3.11 8.44
N LEU A 35 16.60 2.01 9.15
CA LEU A 35 16.25 0.67 8.68
C LEU A 35 14.79 0.35 9.02
N ARG A 36 13.95 0.21 7.99
CA ARG A 36 12.50 0.01 8.12
C ARG A 36 12.13 -1.47 8.32
N LEU A 37 12.24 -1.98 9.55
CA LEU A 37 11.83 -3.35 9.90
C LEU A 37 10.34 -3.50 10.28
N ASN A 38 9.61 -2.39 10.26
CA ASN A 38 8.19 -2.33 10.65
C ASN A 38 7.22 -2.60 9.48
N THR A 39 7.72 -2.76 8.26
CA THR A 39 6.92 -2.90 7.04
C THR A 39 7.24 -4.21 6.33
N GLY A 40 6.20 -4.88 5.84
CA GLY A 40 6.32 -6.07 4.99
C GLY A 40 6.42 -5.73 3.51
N ASN A 41 6.88 -4.53 3.13
CA ASN A 41 7.00 -4.12 1.72
C ASN A 41 8.21 -4.79 1.06
N PRO A 42 8.05 -5.81 0.20
CA PRO A 42 9.17 -6.58 -0.32
C PRO A 42 10.10 -5.76 -1.23
N ALA A 43 9.55 -4.77 -1.95
CA ALA A 43 10.32 -3.94 -2.87
C ALA A 43 11.43 -3.13 -2.16
N LEU A 44 11.22 -2.71 -0.90
CA LEU A 44 12.26 -2.03 -0.11
C LEU A 44 13.46 -2.94 0.21
N PHE A 45 13.27 -4.25 0.09
CA PHE A 45 14.29 -5.27 0.35
C PHE A 45 14.77 -5.96 -0.93
N GLY A 46 14.50 -5.37 -2.11
CA GLY A 46 14.99 -5.86 -3.39
C GLY A 46 14.26 -7.08 -3.95
N PHE A 47 13.06 -7.39 -3.44
CA PHE A 47 12.21 -8.41 -4.05
C PHE A 47 11.41 -7.80 -5.18
N GLU A 48 11.55 -8.39 -6.36
CA GLU A 48 10.79 -8.03 -7.56
C GLU A 48 9.63 -9.01 -7.79
N ALA A 49 8.59 -8.54 -8.49
CA ALA A 49 7.54 -9.43 -8.97
C ALA A 49 8.11 -10.39 -10.03
N PRO A 50 7.63 -11.66 -10.09
CA PRO A 50 7.96 -12.57 -11.17
C PRO A 50 7.61 -11.98 -12.54
N GLU A 51 8.50 -12.18 -13.51
CA GLU A 51 8.38 -11.64 -14.87
C GLU A 51 7.07 -12.08 -15.54
N GLU A 52 6.64 -13.32 -15.30
CA GLU A 52 5.40 -13.87 -15.85
C GLU A 52 4.17 -13.06 -15.41
N ILE A 53 4.14 -12.62 -14.14
CA ILE A 53 3.07 -11.79 -13.60
C ILE A 53 3.07 -10.42 -14.27
N VAL A 54 4.25 -9.81 -14.42
CA VAL A 54 4.41 -8.50 -15.05
C VAL A 54 3.93 -8.54 -16.51
N GLN A 55 4.33 -9.57 -17.25
CA GLN A 55 3.93 -9.76 -18.65
C GLN A 55 2.42 -9.99 -18.79
N ASP A 56 1.81 -10.81 -17.93
CA ASP A 56 0.37 -11.02 -17.94
C ASP A 56 -0.41 -9.75 -17.63
N MET A 57 0.05 -8.96 -16.67
CA MET A 57 -0.54 -7.66 -16.34
C MET A 57 -0.49 -6.70 -17.54
N ILE A 58 0.65 -6.60 -18.22
CA ILE A 58 0.80 -5.76 -19.43
C ILE A 58 -0.13 -6.23 -20.55
N ARG A 59 -0.21 -7.54 -20.80
CA ARG A 59 -1.09 -8.12 -21.82
C ARG A 59 -2.56 -7.85 -21.56
N MET A 60 -2.98 -7.91 -20.30
CA MET A 60 -4.39 -7.73 -19.91
C MET A 60 -4.82 -6.26 -19.80
N LEU A 61 -3.87 -5.33 -19.64
CA LEU A 61 -4.15 -3.91 -19.39
C LEU A 61 -5.13 -3.27 -20.40
N PRO A 62 -5.03 -3.49 -21.73
CA PRO A 62 -5.97 -2.89 -22.69
C PRO A 62 -7.42 -3.35 -22.52
N GLN A 63 -7.64 -4.52 -21.93
CA GLN A 63 -8.97 -5.11 -21.73
C GLN A 63 -9.52 -4.85 -20.31
N ALA A 64 -8.68 -4.35 -19.39
CA ALA A 64 -8.98 -4.21 -17.97
C ALA A 64 -9.50 -2.83 -17.56
N HIS A 65 -9.74 -1.90 -18.49
CA HIS A 65 -10.16 -0.53 -18.17
C HIS A 65 -11.64 -0.39 -17.76
N GLY A 66 -12.46 -1.41 -18.04
CA GLY A 66 -13.91 -1.39 -17.80
C GLY A 66 -14.29 -1.99 -16.44
N TYR A 67 -15.50 -1.68 -15.98
CA TYR A 67 -16.06 -2.34 -14.80
C TYR A 67 -16.31 -3.83 -15.03
N THR A 68 -16.20 -4.63 -13.97
CA THR A 68 -16.46 -6.08 -13.96
C THR A 68 -17.50 -6.42 -12.88
N ASP A 69 -17.78 -7.71 -12.68
CA ASP A 69 -18.68 -8.17 -11.60
C ASP A 69 -18.16 -7.73 -10.22
N SER A 70 -19.06 -7.46 -9.27
CA SER A 70 -18.69 -6.95 -7.93
C SER A 70 -17.83 -7.93 -7.13
N ARG A 71 -17.83 -9.22 -7.49
CA ARG A 71 -16.94 -10.22 -6.87
C ARG A 71 -15.60 -10.36 -7.61
N GLY A 72 -15.36 -9.64 -8.70
CA GLY A 72 -14.13 -9.70 -9.52
C GLY A 72 -14.29 -10.43 -10.87
N ILE A 73 -13.18 -10.76 -11.52
CA ILE A 73 -13.15 -11.49 -12.79
C ILE A 73 -13.16 -13.02 -12.56
N LEU A 74 -13.94 -13.75 -13.35
CA LEU A 74 -14.15 -15.19 -13.14
C LEU A 74 -12.86 -16.01 -13.20
N SER A 75 -11.92 -15.67 -14.10
CA SER A 75 -10.67 -16.39 -14.26
C SER A 75 -9.67 -16.21 -13.11
N ALA A 76 -9.85 -15.19 -12.26
CA ALA A 76 -8.95 -14.91 -11.14
C ALA A 76 -9.53 -15.30 -9.77
N ARG A 77 -10.82 -15.66 -9.72
CA ARG A 77 -11.48 -16.16 -8.50
C ARG A 77 -11.37 -17.68 -8.44
#